data_AF-A0AAE8HTN5-F1
#
_entry.id   AF-A0AAE8HTN5-F1
#
_cell.length_a   1.000
_cell.length_b   1.000
_cell.length_c   1.000
_cell.angle_alpha   90.00
_cell.angle_beta   90.00
_cell.angle_gamma   90.00
#
_symmetry.space_group_name_H-M   'P 1'
#
loop_
_entity.id
_entity.type
_entity.pdbx_description
1 polymer ?
#
loop_
_entity_poly.entity_id
_entity_poly.type
_entity_poly.pdbx_seq_one_letter_code
_entity_poly.pdbx_strand_id
1 'polypeptide(L)'
;MSELLSVALVCAGTLLAQDCSRDTALDVIIAPAHTPMECLMHAQTMAAQAGFPGGSDRYLKIACEHRRTEGEPRTVVRRAS
;
A
#
# COMPACT_ATOMS: atom_id res chain seq x y z
N MET A 1 6.68 -19.12 -3.41
CA MET A 1 7.32 -17.88 -2.90
C MET A 1 6.22 -16.87 -2.69
N SER A 2 6.07 -16.30 -1.49
CA SER A 2 5.04 -15.29 -1.26
C SER A 2 5.42 -14.03 -2.02
N GLU A 3 4.74 -13.76 -3.12
CA GLU A 3 4.93 -12.52 -3.85
C GLU A 3 4.13 -11.44 -3.13
N LEU A 4 4.81 -10.65 -2.31
CA LEU A 4 4.25 -9.45 -1.70
C LEU A 4 4.52 -8.26 -2.61
N LEU A 5 3.68 -7.25 -2.48
CA LEU A 5 3.84 -5.94 -3.07
C LEU A 5 3.87 -4.94 -1.94
N SER A 6 4.91 -4.12 -1.91
CA SER A 6 4.88 -2.90 -1.12
C SER A 6 4.25 -1.82 -1.97
N VAL A 7 3.22 -1.16 -1.43
CA VAL A 7 2.39 -0.19 -2.13
C VAL A 7 2.39 1.08 -1.30
N ALA A 8 2.97 2.14 -1.84
CA ALA A 8 2.88 3.47 -1.25
C ALA A 8 1.82 4.28 -2.00
N LEU A 9 0.83 4.75 -1.25
CA LEU A 9 -0.25 5.60 -1.71
C LEU A 9 0.02 7.02 -1.23
N VAL A 10 0.13 7.95 -2.18
CA VAL A 10 0.18 9.39 -1.88
C VAL A 10 -1.25 9.89 -1.82
N CYS A 11 -1.72 10.22 -0.63
CA CYS A 11 -3.10 10.59 -0.36
C CYS A 11 -3.23 12.12 -0.20
N ALA A 12 -4.39 12.68 -0.52
CA ALA A 12 -4.69 14.08 -0.20
C ALA A 12 -4.93 14.25 1.31
N GLY A 13 -4.45 15.33 1.91
CA GLY A 13 -4.58 15.62 3.35
C GLY A 13 -6.01 15.74 3.86
N THR A 14 -6.96 16.02 2.97
CA THR A 14 -8.40 16.09 3.27
C THR A 14 -9.09 14.74 3.30
N LEU A 15 -8.43 13.67 2.82
CA LEU A 15 -8.99 12.32 2.74
C LEU A 15 -8.61 11.52 3.99
N LEU A 16 -9.56 10.83 4.64
CA LEU A 16 -9.23 9.98 5.77
C LEU A 16 -8.35 8.80 5.36
N ALA A 17 -7.47 8.35 6.24
CA ALA A 17 -6.54 7.25 5.97
C ALA A 17 -7.24 5.94 5.56
N GLN A 18 -8.46 5.70 6.05
CA GLN A 18 -9.28 4.54 5.69
C GLN A 18 -9.82 4.62 4.26
N ASP A 19 -10.09 5.84 3.77
CA ASP A 19 -10.67 6.07 2.44
C ASP A 19 -9.59 6.16 1.36
N CYS A 20 -8.32 6.38 1.74
CA CYS A 20 -7.22 6.32 0.78
C CYS A 20 -6.94 4.89 0.32
N SER A 21 -7.27 4.63 -0.93
CA SER A 21 -7.07 3.37 -1.65
C SER A 21 -6.32 3.63 -2.97
N ARG A 22 -6.00 2.57 -3.72
CA ARG A 22 -5.34 2.70 -5.03
C ARG A 22 -6.14 3.54 -6.03
N ASP A 23 -7.47 3.53 -5.92
CA ASP A 23 -8.36 4.26 -6.84
C ASP A 23 -8.51 5.74 -6.48
N THR A 24 -8.25 6.11 -5.23
CA THR A 24 -8.45 7.48 -4.70
C THR A 24 -7.14 8.20 -4.38
N ALA A 25 -6.01 7.49 -4.45
CA ALA A 25 -4.70 8.07 -4.23
C ALA A 25 -4.35 9.04 -5.37
N LEU A 26 -3.62 10.10 -5.02
CA LEU A 26 -3.07 11.06 -5.98
C LEU A 26 -1.93 10.44 -6.80
N ASP A 27 -1.17 9.52 -6.18
CA ASP A 27 -0.11 8.76 -6.82
C ASP A 27 0.07 7.40 -6.12
N VAL A 28 0.56 6.41 -6.87
CA VAL A 28 0.74 5.03 -6.42
C VAL A 28 2.09 4.50 -6.87
N ILE A 29 2.94 4.15 -5.89
CA ILE A 29 4.24 3.54 -6.12
C ILE A 29 4.17 2.08 -5.67
N ILE A 30 4.58 1.15 -6.54
CA ILE A 30 4.58 -0.29 -6.27
C ILE A 30 5.99 -0.83 -6.41
N ALA A 31 6.45 -1.58 -5.42
CA ALA A 31 7.69 -2.36 -5.51
C ALA A 31 7.43 -3.82 -5.11
N PRO A 32 8.16 -4.77 -5.72
CA PRO A 32 8.14 -6.15 -5.27
C PRO A 32 8.70 -6.25 -3.85
N ALA A 33 8.12 -7.13 -3.05
CA ALA A 33 8.66 -7.55 -1.76
C ALA A 33 8.50 -9.07 -1.64
N HIS A 34 9.49 -9.74 -1.08
CA HIS A 34 9.47 -11.19 -0.88
C HIS A 34 9.20 -11.57 0.58
N THR A 35 9.30 -10.59 1.50
CA THR A 35 8.99 -10.77 2.92
C THR A 35 8.28 -9.54 3.52
N PRO A 36 7.54 -9.67 4.63
CA PRO A 36 6.98 -8.52 5.35
C PRO A 36 8.06 -7.53 5.81
N MET A 37 9.22 -8.03 6.22
CA MET A 37 10.36 -7.20 6.62
C MET A 37 10.84 -6.32 5.45
N GLU A 38 10.97 -6.89 4.25
CA GLU A 38 11.35 -6.15 3.05
C GLU A 38 10.33 -5.07 2.68
N CYS A 39 9.03 -5.37 2.84
CA CYS A 39 7.98 -4.36 2.65
C CYS A 39 8.13 -3.17 3.61
N LEU A 40 8.44 -3.42 4.90
CA LEU A 40 8.72 -2.39 5.89
C LEU A 40 10.00 -1.60 5.57
N MET A 41 11.05 -2.25 5.08
CA MET A 41 12.29 -1.57 4.70
C MET A 41 12.08 -0.67 3.48
N HIS A 42 11.28 -1.12 2.51
CA HIS A 42 10.92 -0.29 1.35
C HIS A 42 10.11 0.96 1.72
N ALA A 43 9.47 1.00 2.90
CA ALA A 43 8.66 2.13 3.32
C ALA A 43 9.41 3.46 3.26
N GLN A 44 10.63 3.47 3.79
CA GLN A 44 11.47 4.68 3.86
C GLN A 44 11.90 5.13 2.46
N THR A 45 12.30 4.18 1.61
CA THR A 45 12.68 4.45 0.22
C THR A 45 11.50 4.96 -0.60
N MET A 46 10.30 4.42 -0.40
CA MET A 46 9.10 4.90 -1.09
C MET A 46 8.70 6.29 -0.64
N ALA A 47 8.83 6.61 0.65
CA ALA A 47 8.57 7.97 1.14
C ALA A 47 9.50 9.00 0.51
N ALA A 48 10.78 8.67 0.37
CA ALA A 48 11.75 9.52 -0.31
C ALA A 48 11.41 9.67 -1.82
N GLN A 49 11.05 8.59 -2.50
CA GLN A 49 10.67 8.60 -3.92
C GLN A 49 9.39 9.41 -4.19
N ALA A 50 8.43 9.37 -3.27
CA ALA A 50 7.22 10.18 -3.34
C ALA A 50 7.49 11.69 -3.15
N GLY A 51 8.75 12.08 -2.90
CA GLY A 51 9.15 13.47 -2.69
C GLY A 51 8.42 14.10 -1.50
N PHE A 52 8.06 13.28 -0.50
CA PHE A 52 7.15 13.65 0.56
C PHE A 52 7.85 14.56 1.58
N PRO A 53 7.60 15.89 1.59
CA PRO A 53 8.37 16.81 2.42
C PRO A 53 7.76 17.00 3.83
N GLY A 54 6.72 16.23 4.19
CA GLY A 54 6.05 16.35 5.49
C GLY A 54 5.02 17.48 5.59
N GLY A 55 4.51 18.00 4.47
CA GLY A 55 3.45 19.03 4.44
C GLY A 55 2.05 18.47 4.70
N SER A 56 1.10 19.33 5.11
CA SER A 56 -0.28 18.96 5.50
C SER A 56 -1.20 18.62 4.32
N ASP A 57 -0.84 18.99 3.09
CA ASP A 57 -1.74 18.85 1.93
C ASP A 57 -1.81 17.43 1.38
N ARG A 58 -0.85 16.59 1.76
CA ARG A 58 -0.79 15.19 1.36
C ARG A 58 -0.40 14.35 2.58
N TYR A 59 -0.48 13.04 2.48
CA TYR A 59 0.18 12.10 3.39
C TYR A 59 0.55 10.83 2.64
N LEU A 60 1.43 10.03 3.21
CA LEU A 60 1.81 8.74 2.65
C LEU A 60 1.20 7.61 3.46
N LYS A 61 0.52 6.69 2.78
CA LYS A 61 0.03 5.44 3.35
C LYS A 61 0.76 4.28 2.70
N ILE A 62 1.36 3.41 3.51
CA ILE A 62 2.10 2.24 3.03
C ILE A 62 1.34 0.98 3.38
N ALA A 63 1.10 0.14 2.38
CA ALA A 63 0.41 -1.13 2.51
C ALA A 63 1.27 -2.26 1.94
N CYS A 64 1.35 -3.37 2.68
CA CYS A 64 1.90 -4.61 2.18
C CYS A 64 0.73 -5.47 1.69
N GLU A 65 0.65 -5.67 0.38
CA GLU A 65 -0.39 -6.45 -0.25
C GLU A 65 0.18 -7.76 -0.78
N HIS A 66 -0.64 -8.81 -0.84
CA HIS A 66 -0.27 -10.00 -1.60
C HIS A 66 -0.46 -9.74 -3.09
N ARG A 67 0.54 -10.08 -3.91
CA ARG A 67 0.40 -10.10 -5.36
C ARG A 67 -0.70 -11.10 -5.68
N ARG A 68 -1.73 -10.62 -6.37
CA ARG A 68 -2.79 -11.47 -6.90
C ARG A 68 -2.22 -12.16 -8.14
N THR A 69 -1.62 -13.33 -7.98
CA THR A 69 -1.48 -14.27 -9.10
C THR A 69 -2.89 -14.71 -9.48
N GLU A 70 -3.17 -14.79 -10.79
CA GLU A 70 -4.50 -14.94 -11.40
C GLU A 70 -5.24 -16.27 -11.09
N GLY A 71 -4.93 -16.93 -9.97
CA GLY A 71 -5.45 -18.25 -9.59
C GLY A 71 -5.76 -18.49 -8.11
N GLU A 72 -5.63 -17.52 -7.21
CA GLU A 72 -5.94 -17.74 -5.77
C GLU A 72 -7.42 -17.42 -5.47
N PRO A 73 -8.28 -18.43 -5.19
CA PRO A 73 -9.68 -18.20 -4.86
C PRO A 73 -9.79 -17.41 -3.56
N ARG A 74 -10.63 -16.38 -3.55
CA ARG A 74 -10.95 -15.61 -2.33
C ARG A 74 -11.68 -16.56 -1.38
N THR A 75 -11.00 -17.07 -0.36
CA THR A 75 -11.70 -17.68 0.78
C THR A 75 -12.42 -16.56 1.52
N VAL A 76 -13.62 -16.22 1.06
CA VAL A 76 -14.55 -15.35 1.76
C VAL A 76 -14.98 -16.13 2.99
N VAL A 77 -14.29 -15.93 4.11
CA VAL A 77 -14.74 -16.42 5.41
C VAL A 77 -16.00 -15.63 5.76
N ARG A 78 -17.16 -16.15 5.35
CA ARG A 78 -18.44 -15.76 5.93
C ARG A 78 -18.45 -16.29 7.37
N ARG A 79 -18.16 -15.43 8.34
CA ARG A 79 -18.55 -15.67 9.73
C ARG A 79 -20.09 -15.59 9.78
N ALA A 80 -20.73 -16.75 9.91
CA ALA A 80 -22.12 -16.82 10.33
C ALA A 80 -22.19 -16.54 11.84
N SER A 81 -23.10 -15.66 12.23
CA SER A 81 -23.50 -15.40 13.62
C SER A 81 -24.38 -16.52 14.15
#